data_AF-A0A7G8EZZ3-F1
#
_entry.id   AF-A0A7G8EZZ3-F1
#
_cell.length_a   1.000
_cell.length_b   1.000
_cell.length_c   1.000
_cell.angle_alpha   90.00
_cell.angle_beta   90.00
_cell.angle_gamma   90.00
#
_symmetry.space_group_name_H-M   'P 1'
#
loop_
_entity.id
_entity.type
_entity.pdbx_description
1 polymer ?
#
loop_
_entity_poly.entity_id
_entity_poly.type
_entity_poly.pdbx_seq_one_letter_code
_entity_poly.pdbx_strand_id
1 'polypeptide(L)'
;MTLDLNDPELEFSDLVYAYQSWVMAIINDEKLEGEDILLTDEIAEDALNAMRFLPGEVTSAIETSLARVYDVDADELAALLFPED
;
A
#
# COMPACT_ATOMS: atom_id res chain seq x y z
N MET A 1 -8.30 10.12 3.33
CA MET A 1 -7.70 11.24 4.10
C MET A 1 -6.44 11.50 3.34
N THR A 2 -6.46 12.55 2.52
CA THR A 2 -5.46 12.74 1.49
C THR A 2 -4.13 13.15 2.11
N LEU A 3 -3.04 12.55 1.66
CA LEU A 3 -1.71 12.80 2.18
C LEU A 3 -1.21 14.19 1.73
N ASP A 4 -1.05 15.13 2.66
CA ASP A 4 -0.44 16.43 2.37
C ASP A 4 1.03 16.46 2.76
N LEU A 5 1.91 16.41 1.76
CA LEU A 5 3.37 16.46 1.95
C LEU A 5 3.89 17.81 2.49
N ASN A 6 3.07 18.86 2.48
CA ASN A 6 3.43 20.17 3.03
C ASN A 6 2.92 20.37 4.46
N ASP A 7 2.18 19.40 5.00
CA ASP A 7 1.66 19.49 6.36
C ASP A 7 2.82 19.40 7.37
N PRO A 8 3.06 20.43 8.20
CA PRO A 8 4.08 20.36 9.24
C PRO A 8 3.78 19.33 10.33
N GLU A 9 2.53 18.87 10.45
CA GLU A 9 2.12 17.81 11.38
C GLU A 9 2.22 16.41 10.76
N LEU A 10 2.68 16.27 9.51
CA LEU A 10 2.85 14.98 8.85
C LEU A 10 3.85 14.10 9.61
N GLU A 11 3.39 12.92 10.04
CA GLU A 11 4.20 11.96 10.76
C GLU A 11 4.63 10.79 9.86
N PHE A 12 5.69 10.08 10.30
CA PHE A 12 6.12 8.85 9.63
C PHE A 12 5.03 7.78 9.63
N SER A 13 4.18 7.74 10.66
CA SER A 13 3.02 6.86 10.75
C SER A 13 2.01 7.09 9.62
N ASP A 14 1.84 8.32 9.16
CA ASP A 14 0.90 8.63 8.08
C ASP A 14 1.40 8.08 6.75
N LEU A 15 2.71 8.15 6.51
CA LEU A 15 3.35 7.53 5.34
C LEU A 15 3.18 6.00 5.37
N VAL A 16 3.42 5.39 6.53
CA VAL A 16 3.24 3.94 6.72
C VAL A 16 1.78 3.56 6.50
N TYR A 17 0.83 4.33 7.03
CA TYR A 17 -0.59 4.08 6.88
C TYR A 17 -1.03 4.19 5.42
N ALA A 18 -0.62 5.25 4.72
CA ALA A 18 -0.93 5.44 3.29
C ALA A 18 -0.47 4.23 2.46
N TYR A 19 0.78 3.80 2.65
CA TYR A 19 1.32 2.64 1.94
C TYR A 19 0.60 1.33 2.32
N GLN A 20 0.35 1.12 3.62
CA GLN A 20 -0.37 -0.05 4.11
C GLN A 20 -1.80 -0.12 3.56
N SER A 21 -2.53 1.00 3.51
CA SER A 21 -3.87 1.08 2.95
C SER A 21 -3.91 0.66 1.49
N TRP A 22 -2.91 1.07 0.70
CA TRP A 22 -2.80 0.68 -0.70
C TRP A 22 -2.52 -0.81 -0.90
N VAL A 23 -1.58 -1.39 -0.14
CA VAL A 23 -1.32 -2.84 -0.20
C VAL A 23 -2.56 -3.64 0.20
N MET A 24 -3.28 -3.21 1.25
CA MET A 24 -4.54 -3.84 1.66
C MET A 24 -5.63 -3.72 0.59
N ALA A 25 -5.74 -2.56 -0.07
CA ALA A 25 -6.71 -2.34 -1.13
C ALA A 25 -6.44 -3.25 -2.33
N ILE A 26 -5.18 -3.39 -2.75
CA ILE A 26 -4.80 -4.31 -3.83
C ILE A 26 -5.11 -5.77 -3.46
N ILE A 27 -4.79 -6.20 -2.23
CA ILE A 27 -5.15 -7.55 -1.79
C ILE A 27 -6.66 -7.75 -1.81
N ASN A 28 -7.44 -6.79 -1.31
CA ASN A 28 -8.89 -6.89 -1.30
C ASN A 28 -9.47 -7.03 -2.72
N ASP A 29 -9.06 -6.12 -3.61
CA ASP A 29 -9.68 -5.97 -4.92
C ASP A 29 -9.21 -7.05 -5.90
N GLU A 30 -7.92 -7.40 -5.88
CA GLU A 30 -7.31 -8.31 -6.86
C GLU A 30 -7.16 -9.76 -6.36
N LYS A 31 -7.17 -10.01 -5.05
CA LYS A 31 -7.01 -11.37 -4.48
C LYS A 31 -8.24 -11.90 -3.79
N LEU A 32 -8.88 -11.09 -2.96
CA LEU A 32 -10.04 -11.54 -2.21
C LEU A 32 -11.34 -11.36 -3.00
N GLU A 33 -11.30 -10.66 -4.14
CA GLU A 33 -12.47 -10.27 -4.92
C GLU A 33 -13.56 -9.66 -4.01
N GLY A 34 -13.12 -8.77 -3.11
CA GLY A 34 -13.99 -8.16 -2.09
C GLY A 34 -15.23 -7.51 -2.71
N GLU A 35 -16.36 -7.57 -2.00
CA GLU A 35 -17.62 -7.00 -2.49
C GLU A 35 -17.53 -5.48 -2.68
N ASP A 36 -16.72 -4.82 -1.85
CA ASP A 36 -16.43 -3.39 -1.93
C ASP A 36 -15.06 -3.16 -2.57
N ILE A 37 -15.01 -2.32 -3.59
CA ILE A 37 -13.75 -1.83 -4.21
C ILE A 37 -13.10 -0.85 -3.23
N LEU A 38 -11.92 -1.20 -2.74
CA LEU A 38 -11.14 -0.37 -1.82
C LEU A 38 -10.07 0.44 -2.54
N LEU A 39 -9.59 0.00 -3.70
CA LEU A 39 -8.57 0.70 -4.45
C LEU A 39 -9.18 1.93 -5.11
N THR A 40 -8.75 3.10 -4.66
CA THR A 40 -9.14 4.40 -5.23
C THR A 40 -7.91 5.15 -5.73
N ASP A 41 -8.13 6.08 -6.66
CA ASP A 41 -7.05 6.96 -7.15
C ASP A 41 -6.37 7.73 -6.01
N GLU A 42 -7.13 8.15 -4.98
CA GLU A 42 -6.59 8.82 -3.79
C GLU A 42 -5.63 7.90 -3.03
N ILE A 43 -6.03 6.65 -2.76
CA ILE A 43 -5.19 5.68 -2.05
C ILE A 43 -3.93 5.35 -2.84
N ALA A 44 -4.05 5.19 -4.16
CA ALA A 44 -2.90 4.94 -5.03
C ALA A 44 -1.94 6.14 -5.07
N GLU A 45 -2.46 7.37 -5.18
CA GLU A 45 -1.65 8.59 -5.19
C GLU A 45 -0.94 8.81 -3.83
N ASP A 46 -1.65 8.62 -2.72
CA ASP A 46 -1.10 8.74 -1.38
C ASP A 46 0.04 7.74 -1.14
N ALA A 47 -0.12 6.49 -1.58
CA ALA A 47 0.94 5.48 -1.49
C ALA A 47 2.15 5.80 -2.39
N LEU A 48 1.91 6.29 -3.61
CA LEU A 48 2.97 6.78 -4.50
C LEU A 48 3.76 7.94 -3.88
N ASN A 49 3.08 8.85 -3.20
CA ASN A 49 3.69 9.93 -2.45
C ASN A 49 4.48 9.40 -1.25
N ALA A 50 3.92 8.47 -0.48
CA ALA A 50 4.57 7.87 0.68
C ALA A 50 5.83 7.07 0.32
N MET A 51 5.80 6.27 -0.76
CA MET A 51 6.94 5.48 -1.25
C MET A 51 8.20 6.32 -1.54
N ARG A 52 8.05 7.62 -1.83
CA ARG A 52 9.20 8.52 -2.04
C ARG A 52 10.02 8.76 -0.78
N PHE A 53 9.44 8.55 0.39
CA PHE A 53 10.05 8.82 1.69
C PHE A 53 10.25 7.56 2.54
N LEU A 54 9.51 6.49 2.26
CA LEU A 54 9.64 5.22 2.97
C LEU A 54 10.93 4.48 2.54
N PRO A 55 11.73 3.99 3.50
CA PRO A 55 12.81 3.04 3.20
C PRO A 55 12.26 1.76 2.60
N GLY A 56 13.01 1.15 1.67
CA GLY A 56 12.61 -0.12 1.06
C GLY A 56 12.41 -1.25 2.08
N GLU A 57 13.17 -1.24 3.17
CA GLU A 57 12.98 -2.21 4.26
C GLU A 57 11.60 -2.08 4.93
N VAL A 58 11.04 -0.87 4.98
CA VAL A 58 9.73 -0.61 5.57
C VAL A 58 8.62 -1.05 4.62
N THR A 59 8.71 -0.70 3.34
CA THR A 59 7.72 -1.16 2.35
C THR A 59 7.71 -2.68 2.25
N SER A 60 8.88 -3.32 2.12
CA SER A 60 8.99 -4.77 2.08
C SER A 60 8.49 -5.45 3.36
N ALA A 61 8.71 -4.85 4.53
CA ALA A 61 8.17 -5.37 5.79
C ALA A 61 6.63 -5.31 5.84
N ILE A 62 6.03 -4.23 5.32
CA ILE A 62 4.57 -4.09 5.20
C ILE A 62 4.01 -5.12 4.23
N GLU A 63 4.57 -5.20 3.02
CA GLU A 63 4.17 -6.15 1.97
C GLU A 63 4.22 -7.60 2.49
N THR A 64 5.35 -8.02 3.06
CA THR A 64 5.54 -9.38 3.58
C THR A 64 4.59 -9.68 4.74
N SER A 65 4.37 -8.70 5.63
CA SER A 65 3.49 -8.89 6.78
C SER A 65 2.03 -9.03 6.35
N LEU A 66 1.57 -8.20 5.40
CA LEU A 66 0.21 -8.27 4.89
C LEU A 66 -0.02 -9.51 4.03
N ALA A 67 0.91 -9.86 3.15
CA ALA A 67 0.87 -11.10 2.37
C ALA A 67 0.63 -12.31 3.29
N ARG A 68 1.39 -12.40 4.39
CA ARG A 68 1.24 -13.47 5.37
C ARG A 68 -0.08 -13.44 6.12
N VAL A 69 -0.60 -12.25 6.47
CA VAL A 69 -1.88 -12.12 7.19
C VAL A 69 -3.05 -12.57 6.32
N TYR A 70 -2.97 -12.28 5.02
CA TYR A 70 -4.03 -12.59 4.06
C TYR A 70 -3.81 -13.89 3.27
N ASP A 71 -2.80 -14.68 3.62
CA ASP A 71 -2.42 -15.93 2.94
C ASP A 71 -2.19 -15.76 1.43
N VAL A 72 -1.57 -14.65 1.05
CA VAL A 72 -1.17 -14.32 -0.33
C VAL A 72 0.32 -14.61 -0.49
N ASP A 73 0.71 -15.16 -1.64
CA ASP A 73 2.12 -15.36 -1.97
C ASP A 73 2.85 -14.02 -2.16
N ALA A 74 4.08 -13.90 -1.65
CA ALA A 74 4.81 -12.64 -1.65
C ALA A 74 5.25 -12.21 -3.06
N ASP A 75 5.64 -13.17 -3.91
CA ASP A 75 6.04 -12.87 -5.29
C ASP A 75 4.80 -12.50 -6.13
N GLU A 76 3.67 -13.17 -5.85
CA GLU A 76 2.37 -12.83 -6.46
C GLU A 76 1.89 -11.44 -6.06
N LEU A 77 1.99 -11.08 -4.77
CA LEU A 77 1.65 -9.73 -4.31
C LEU A 77 2.55 -8.67 -4.93
N ALA A 78 3.86 -8.93 -5.01
CA ALA A 78 4.80 -8.02 -5.65
C ALA A 78 4.44 -7.76 -7.12
N ALA A 79 4.03 -8.79 -7.86
CA ALA A 79 3.59 -8.66 -9.25
C ALA A 79 2.30 -7.83 -9.40
N LEU A 80 1.40 -7.84 -8.41
CA LEU A 80 0.22 -6.98 -8.39
C LEU A 80 0.56 -5.52 -8.05
N LEU A 81 1.46 -5.31 -7.09
CA LEU A 81 1.87 -3.97 -6.66
C LEU A 81 2.69 -3.26 -7.74
N PHE A 82 3.53 -4.01 -8.45
CA PHE A 82 4.47 -3.49 -9.44
C PHE A 82 4.40 -4.33 -10.73
N PRO A 83 3.31 -4.19 -11.51
CA PRO A 83 3.19 -4.91 -12.77
C PRO A 83 4.29 -4.47 -13.74
N GLU A 84 4.94 -5.45 -14.38
CA GLU A 84 5.85 -5.17 -15.50
C GLU A 84 5.01 -4.69 -16.71
N ASP A 85 5.35 -3.54 -17.29
CA ASP A 85 4.71 -2.97 -18.50
C ASP A 85 4.62 -3.96 -19.69
#